data_AF-A0A7W6D5W2-F1
#
_entry.id   AF-A0A7W6D5W2-F1
#
_cell.length_a   1.000
_cell.length_b   1.000
_cell.length_c   1.000
_cell.angle_alpha   90.00
_cell.angle_beta   90.00
_cell.angle_gamma   90.00
#
_symmetry.space_group_name_H-M   'P 1'
#
loop_
_entity.id
_entity.type
_entity.pdbx_description
1 polymer ?
#
loop_
_entity_poly.entity_id
_entity_poly.type
_entity_poly.pdbx_seq_one_letter_code
_entity_poly.pdbx_strand_id
1 'polypeptide(L)'
;MSRRHSRRESLYDAERAEFVTRATALHKMMMEASRDLATSGADYRALTNLNDSICETIKGVTGEDPKWMRPAVDDRTPLSSR
;
A
#
# COMPACT_ATOMS: atom_id res chain seq x y z
N MET A 1 19.36 25.93 25.42
CA MET A 1 18.02 26.03 24.80
C MET A 1 17.99 25.15 23.56
N SER A 2 17.44 23.94 23.65
CA SER A 2 17.34 23.04 22.49
C SER A 2 16.36 23.65 21.48
N ARG A 3 16.82 23.91 20.25
CA ARG A 3 15.95 24.33 19.15
C ARG A 3 14.88 23.24 18.96
N ARG A 4 13.64 23.51 19.36
CA ARG A 4 12.49 22.67 19.02
C ARG A 4 12.39 22.69 17.50
N HIS A 5 12.72 21.58 16.85
CA HIS A 5 12.41 21.42 15.44
C HIS A 5 10.90 21.56 15.25
N SER A 6 10.49 22.49 14.39
CA SER A 6 9.08 22.60 14.00
C SER A 6 8.68 21.30 13.30
N ARG A 7 7.61 20.67 13.75
CA ARG A 7 7.06 19.48 13.10
C ARG A 7 6.30 19.94 11.86
N ARG A 8 6.54 19.26 10.74
CA ARG A 8 5.80 19.49 9.50
C ARG A 8 4.41 18.85 9.60
N GLU A 9 3.43 19.49 8.96
CA GLU A 9 2.05 18.98 8.91
C GLU A 9 1.88 17.88 7.86
N SER A 10 2.72 17.85 6.81
CA SER A 10 2.58 16.91 5.71
C SER A 10 3.90 16.48 5.07
N LEU A 11 3.89 15.29 4.45
CA LEU A 11 4.96 14.79 3.58
C LEU A 11 5.00 15.56 2.25
N TYR A 12 6.21 15.75 1.72
CA TYR A 12 6.47 16.22 0.36
C TYR A 12 6.20 15.10 -0.64
N ASP A 13 5.99 15.43 -1.90
CA ASP A 13 5.66 14.46 -2.94
C ASP A 13 6.71 13.36 -3.10
N ALA A 14 8.00 13.72 -3.01
CA ALA A 14 9.10 12.75 -3.04
C ALA A 14 9.05 11.77 -1.84
N GLU A 15 8.71 12.27 -0.64
CA GLU A 15 8.58 11.45 0.57
C GLU A 15 7.35 10.53 0.48
N ARG A 16 6.24 11.01 -0.12
CA ARG A 16 5.04 10.19 -0.39
C ARG A 16 5.36 9.07 -1.37
N ALA A 17 6.07 9.37 -2.47
CA ALA A 17 6.48 8.38 -3.46
C ALA A 17 7.42 7.32 -2.86
N GLU A 18 8.38 7.74 -2.04
CA GLU A 18 9.28 6.84 -1.33
C GLU A 18 8.52 5.97 -0.32
N PHE A 19 7.59 6.56 0.44
CA PHE A 19 6.71 5.82 1.36
C PHE A 19 5.94 4.72 0.64
N VAL A 20 5.28 5.05 -0.48
CA VAL A 20 4.54 4.07 -1.30
C VAL A 20 5.45 2.96 -1.78
N THR A 21 6.66 3.28 -2.23
CA THR A 21 7.66 2.29 -2.69
C THR A 21 8.01 1.30 -1.59
N ARG A 22 8.31 1.80 -0.38
CA ARG A 22 8.65 0.97 0.78
C ARG A 22 7.47 0.13 1.27
N ALA A 23 6.27 0.72 1.33
CA ALA A 23 5.04 0.02 1.68
C ALA A 23 4.70 -1.10 0.68
N THR A 24 4.93 -0.86 -0.61
CA THR A 24 4.79 -1.86 -1.67
C THR A 24 5.75 -3.04 -1.48
N ALA A 25 7.00 -2.76 -1.13
CA ALA A 25 8.00 -3.80 -0.87
C ALA A 25 7.61 -4.66 0.35
N LEU A 26 7.13 -4.02 1.42
CA LEU A 26 6.61 -4.70 2.61
C LEU A 26 5.42 -5.60 2.27
N HIS A 27 4.44 -5.11 1.51
CA HIS A 27 3.30 -5.91 1.04
C HIS A 27 3.77 -7.17 0.28
N LYS A 28 4.72 -7.05 -0.65
CA LYS A 28 5.25 -8.20 -1.40
C LYS A 28 5.88 -9.25 -0.47
N MET A 29 6.73 -8.81 0.45
CA MET A 29 7.36 -9.69 1.44
C MET A 29 6.31 -10.41 2.31
N MET A 30 5.25 -9.72 2.70
CA MET A 30 4.16 -10.32 3.48
C MET A 30 3.36 -11.34 2.68
N MET A 31 3.09 -11.08 1.39
CA MET A 31 2.41 -12.04 0.52
C MET A 31 3.24 -13.32 0.37
N GLU A 32 4.56 -13.19 0.19
CA GLU A 32 5.48 -14.32 0.17
C GLU A 32 5.47 -15.11 1.49
N ALA A 33 5.56 -14.42 2.63
CA ALA A 33 5.51 -15.06 3.96
C ALA A 33 4.16 -15.74 4.25
N SER A 34 3.05 -15.17 3.74
CA SER A 34 1.70 -15.70 3.95
C SER A 34 1.38 -16.92 3.09
N ARG A 35 2.17 -17.20 2.05
CA ARG A 35 1.90 -18.24 1.05
C ARG A 35 1.76 -19.63 1.66
N ASP A 36 2.57 -19.94 2.67
CA ASP A 36 2.62 -21.26 3.30
C ASP A 36 1.80 -21.31 4.60
N LEU A 37 1.09 -20.23 4.95
CA LEU A 37 0.29 -20.16 6.17
C LEU A 37 -1.14 -20.62 5.91
N ALA A 38 -1.72 -21.32 6.89
CA ALA A 38 -3.15 -21.59 6.90
C ALA A 38 -3.93 -20.27 7.10
N THR A 39 -4.97 -20.06 6.31
CA THR A 39 -5.82 -18.85 6.39
C THR A 39 -6.55 -18.70 7.73
N SER A 40 -6.74 -19.81 8.45
CA SER A 40 -7.29 -19.83 9.81
C SER A 40 -6.25 -19.50 10.90
N GLY A 41 -4.96 -19.47 10.55
CA GLY A 41 -3.85 -19.23 11.47
C GLY A 41 -3.79 -17.79 11.97
N ALA A 42 -3.31 -17.62 13.20
CA ALA A 42 -3.14 -16.30 13.80
C ALA A 42 -2.16 -15.42 13.01
N ASP A 43 -1.06 -16.01 12.52
CA ASP A 43 -0.04 -15.29 11.76
C ASP A 43 -0.57 -14.80 10.41
N TYR A 44 -1.35 -15.62 9.70
CA TYR A 44 -1.99 -15.20 8.46
C TYR A 44 -2.91 -14.00 8.69
N ARG A 45 -3.77 -14.07 9.73
CA ARG A 45 -4.67 -12.96 10.09
C ARG A 45 -3.90 -11.70 10.48
N ALA A 46 -2.79 -11.82 11.21
CA ALA A 46 -1.96 -10.69 11.57
C ALA A 46 -1.36 -10.01 10.32
N LEU A 47 -0.89 -10.79 9.34
CA LEU A 47 -0.40 -10.27 8.07
C LEU A 47 -1.52 -9.62 7.25
N THR A 48 -2.72 -10.20 7.21
CA THR A 48 -3.87 -9.56 6.54
C THR A 48 -4.24 -8.22 7.17
N ASN A 49 -4.31 -8.15 8.51
CA ASN A 49 -4.63 -6.90 9.21
C ASN A 49 -3.57 -5.81 8.97
N LEU A 50 -2.29 -6.19 8.93
CA LEU A 50 -1.22 -5.27 8.58
C LEU A 50 -1.34 -4.80 7.13
N ASN A 51 -1.72 -5.67 6.20
CA ASN A 51 -1.94 -5.31 4.81
C ASN A 51 -3.06 -4.26 4.67
N ASP A 52 -4.16 -4.44 5.39
CA ASP A 52 -5.28 -3.49 5.35
C ASP A 52 -4.84 -2.12 5.90
N SER A 53 -4.07 -2.12 6.99
CA SER A 53 -3.49 -0.89 7.56
C SER A 53 -2.56 -0.18 6.58
N ILE A 54 -1.75 -0.93 5.82
CA ILE A 54 -0.88 -0.37 4.78
C ILE A 54 -1.70 0.27 3.68
N CYS A 55 -2.77 -0.39 3.22
CA CYS A 55 -3.66 0.13 2.18
C CYS A 55 -4.33 1.43 2.60
N GLU A 56 -4.89 1.48 3.81
CA GLU A 56 -5.49 2.69 4.39
C GLU A 56 -4.46 3.81 4.52
N THR A 57 -3.24 3.49 4.96
CA THR A 57 -2.17 4.49 5.12
C THR A 57 -1.74 5.05 3.76
N ILE A 58 -1.57 4.20 2.74
CA ILE A 58 -1.26 4.66 1.38
C ILE A 58 -2.35 5.62 0.90
N LYS A 59 -3.63 5.23 1.02
CA LYS A 59 -4.76 6.08 0.64
C LYS A 59 -4.78 7.41 1.40
N GLY A 60 -4.52 7.40 2.70
CA GLY A 60 -4.46 8.62 3.51
C GLY A 60 -3.28 9.55 3.12
N VAL A 61 -2.16 8.96 2.72
CA VAL A 61 -0.96 9.71 2.32
C VAL A 61 -1.00 10.17 0.87
N THR A 62 -1.64 9.46 -0.05
CA THR A 62 -1.60 9.82 -1.49
C THR A 62 -2.94 10.27 -2.04
N GLY A 63 -4.05 9.97 -1.37
CA GLY A 63 -5.40 10.11 -1.91
C GLY A 63 -5.79 8.99 -2.88
N GLU A 64 -4.90 8.02 -3.14
CA GLU A 64 -5.12 6.97 -4.12
C GLU A 64 -5.01 5.57 -3.52
N ASP A 65 -5.76 4.61 -4.07
CA ASP A 65 -5.64 3.21 -3.66
C ASP A 65 -4.32 2.58 -4.18
N PRO A 66 -3.72 1.65 -3.43
CA PRO A 66 -2.52 0.93 -3.86
C PRO A 66 -2.72 0.20 -5.19
N LYS A 67 -1.64 0.06 -5.97
CA LYS A 67 -1.70 -0.53 -7.32
C LYS A 67 -2.26 -1.96 -7.34
N TRP A 68 -2.02 -2.76 -6.30
CA TRP A 68 -2.52 -4.14 -6.19
C TRP A 68 -4.00 -4.23 -5.79
N MET A 69 -4.61 -3.13 -5.34
CA MET A 69 -6.06 -3.05 -5.10
C MET A 69 -6.84 -2.56 -6.31
N ARG A 70 -6.15 -1.95 -7.29
CA ARG A 70 -6.82 -1.48 -8.49
C ARG A 70 -7.24 -2.70 -9.31
N PRO A 71 -8.51 -2.79 -9.73
CA PRO A 71 -8.91 -3.83 -10.66
C PRO A 71 -8.00 -3.73 -11.89
N ALA A 72 -7.51 -4.87 -12.37
CA ALA A 72 -6.80 -4.90 -13.64
C ALA A 72 -7.74 -4.28 -14.68
N VAL A 73 -7.41 -3.07 -15.15
CA VAL A 73 -8.12 -2.48 -16.26
C VAL A 73 -7.92 -3.46 -17.41
N ASP A 74 -9.00 -4.16 -17.77
CA ASP A 74 -8.99 -5.11 -18.87
C ASP A 74 -8.72 -4.32 -20.15
N ASP A 75 -7.46 -4.31 -20.58
CA ASP A 75 -6.94 -3.60 -21.76
C ASP A 75 -7.38 -4.28 -23.07
N ARG A 76 -8.59 -4.85 -23.07
CA ARG A 76 -9.16 -5.69 -24.15
C ARG A 76 -10.38 -5.09 -24.83
N THR A 77 -10.66 -3.80 -24.67
CA THR A 77 -11.73 -3.16 -25.45
C THR A 77 -11.17 -2.11 -26.39
N PRO A 78 -10.70 -2.47 -27.61
CA PRO A 78 -10.87 -1.55 -28.71
C PRO A 78 -12.38 -1.45 -28.95
N LEU A 79 -12.97 -0.32 -28.55
CA LEU A 79 -14.25 0.14 -29.07
C LEU A 79 -14.09 0.27 -30.59
N SER A 80 -14.35 -0.83 -31.31
CA SER A 80 -14.48 -0.81 -32.75
C SER A 80 -15.80 -0.11 -33.05
N SER A 81 -15.69 1.16 -33.40
CA SER A 81 -16.76 1.96 -33.99
C SER A 81 -17.40 1.20 -35.15
N ARG A 82 -18.71 1.02 -35.11
CA ARG A 82 -19.58 0.90 -36.29
C ARG A 82 -21.01 1.27 -35.94
#